data_AF-E8WHL4-F1
#
_entry.id   AF-E8WHL4-F1
#
_cell.length_a   1.000
_cell.length_b   1.000
_cell.length_c   1.000
_cell.angle_alpha   90.00
_cell.angle_beta   90.00
_cell.angle_gamma   90.00
#
_symmetry.space_group_name_H-M   'P 1'
#
loop_
_entity.id
_entity.type
_entity.pdbx_description
1 polymer ?
#
loop_
_entity_poly.entity_id
_entity_poly.type
_entity_poly.pdbx_seq_one_letter_code
_entity_poly.pdbx_strand_id
1 'polypeptide(L)'
;MDNSVRVLSDHNTSTVPVERVVSFSRIFKETGFRFVTMSSSDLGDAIDLIYHFDKELDIRSMRVVVPKGSAISSITSVYSCAMLVENEIKEQFGVEFEGLPIDFNGTLYLDEDVQRTPFCKIGVVRNFPKAQEA
;
A
#
# COMPACT_ATOMS: atom_id res chain seq x y z
N MET A 1 -31.76 0.19 11.84
CA MET A 1 -30.30 0.27 11.62
C MET A 1 -30.10 0.20 10.13
N ASP A 2 -29.54 1.27 9.56
CA ASP A 2 -29.20 1.30 8.14
C ASP A 2 -28.20 0.18 7.83
N ASN A 3 -28.40 -0.51 6.72
CA ASN A 3 -27.59 -1.67 6.29
C ASN A 3 -26.27 -1.20 5.63
N SER A 4 -25.72 -0.08 6.10
CA SER A 4 -24.57 0.63 5.53
C SER A 4 -23.22 -0.02 5.82
N VAL A 5 -23.21 -1.13 6.56
CA VAL A 5 -22.00 -1.94 6.77
C VAL A 5 -21.73 -2.76 5.50
N ARG A 6 -20.65 -2.41 4.79
CA ARG A 6 -20.11 -3.20 3.67
C ARG A 6 -19.01 -4.11 4.21
N VAL A 7 -19.17 -5.43 4.03
CA VAL A 7 -18.16 -6.44 4.38
C VAL A 7 -17.32 -6.76 3.16
N LEU A 8 -16.00 -6.83 3.31
CA LEU A 8 -15.11 -7.32 2.25
C LEU A 8 -15.45 -8.78 1.96
N SER A 9 -15.78 -9.07 0.71
CA SER A 9 -16.18 -10.40 0.26
C SER A 9 -15.97 -10.52 -1.25
N ASP A 10 -16.12 -11.73 -1.78
CA ASP A 10 -15.79 -12.04 -3.17
C ASP A 10 -16.55 -11.18 -4.19
N HIS A 11 -17.73 -10.65 -3.84
CA HIS A 11 -18.54 -9.82 -4.74
C HIS A 11 -18.06 -8.37 -4.86
N ASN A 12 -17.31 -7.86 -3.88
CA ASN A 12 -16.79 -6.48 -3.89
C ASN A 12 -15.27 -6.41 -3.83
N THR A 13 -14.58 -7.54 -3.69
CA THR A 13 -13.13 -7.64 -3.63
C THR A 13 -12.62 -8.53 -4.74
N SER A 14 -11.87 -7.96 -5.68
CA SER A 14 -11.24 -8.72 -6.76
C SER A 14 -9.77 -8.98 -6.43
N THR A 15 -9.34 -10.25 -6.53
CA THR A 15 -7.91 -10.59 -6.44
C THR A 15 -7.25 -10.31 -7.79
N VAL A 16 -6.17 -9.55 -7.78
CA VAL A 16 -5.46 -9.07 -8.97
C VAL A 16 -3.97 -9.40 -8.83
N PRO A 17 -3.30 -9.87 -9.89
CA PRO A 17 -1.88 -10.14 -9.83
C PRO A 17 -1.07 -8.82 -9.78
N VAL A 18 0.11 -8.85 -9.16
CA VAL A 18 0.91 -7.65 -8.83
C VAL A 18 1.18 -6.76 -10.04
N GLU A 19 1.44 -7.34 -11.21
CA GLU A 19 1.76 -6.63 -12.46
C GLU A 19 0.56 -5.86 -13.05
N ARG A 20 -0.66 -6.14 -12.55
CA ARG A 20 -1.90 -5.52 -13.03
C ARG A 20 -2.42 -4.42 -12.10
N VAL A 21 -1.75 -4.17 -10.97
CA VAL A 21 -2.20 -3.20 -9.94
C VAL A 21 -2.45 -1.80 -10.51
N VAL A 22 -1.52 -1.30 -11.33
CA VAL A 22 -1.62 0.04 -11.94
C VAL A 22 -2.73 0.08 -12.99
N SER A 23 -2.84 -0.94 -13.83
CA SER A 23 -3.88 -1.01 -14.88
C SER A 23 -5.27 -1.06 -14.27
N PHE A 24 -5.49 -1.87 -13.23
CA PHE A 24 -6.78 -1.90 -12.53
C PHE A 24 -7.08 -0.58 -11.83
N SER A 25 -6.08 0.04 -11.20
CA SER A 25 -6.24 1.36 -10.58
C SER A 25 -6.66 2.43 -11.60
N ARG A 26 -6.13 2.38 -12.83
CA ARG A 26 -6.57 3.26 -13.93
C ARG A 26 -8.02 3.03 -14.31
N ILE A 27 -8.44 1.77 -14.44
CA ILE A 27 -9.84 1.42 -14.73
C ILE A 27 -10.76 1.97 -13.64
N PHE A 28 -10.41 1.81 -12.35
CA PHE A 28 -11.16 2.40 -11.25
C PHE A 28 -11.26 3.92 -11.38
N LYS A 29 -10.14 4.61 -11.68
CA LYS A 29 -10.13 6.07 -11.83
C LYS A 29 -10.99 6.55 -12.99
N GLU A 30 -10.85 5.92 -14.15
CA GLU A 30 -11.59 6.24 -15.38
C GLU A 30 -13.10 5.98 -15.22
N THR A 31 -13.47 4.99 -14.41
CA THR A 31 -14.88 4.68 -14.10
C THR A 31 -15.46 5.51 -12.94
N GLY A 32 -14.69 6.45 -12.40
CA GLY A 32 -15.13 7.44 -11.42
C GLY A 32 -14.96 7.03 -9.95
N PHE A 33 -14.21 5.97 -9.66
CA PHE A 33 -13.86 5.63 -8.28
C PHE A 33 -12.70 6.50 -7.77
N ARG A 34 -12.80 6.91 -6.51
CA ARG A 34 -11.70 7.55 -5.78
C ARG A 34 -10.94 6.50 -4.96
N PHE A 35 -9.63 6.65 -4.86
CA PHE A 35 -8.84 5.91 -3.88
C PHE A 35 -9.18 6.39 -2.46
N VAL A 36 -9.40 5.45 -1.54
CA VAL A 36 -9.72 5.72 -0.13
C VAL A 36 -8.50 5.48 0.74
N THR A 37 -8.03 4.24 0.77
CA THR A 37 -6.85 3.81 1.54
C THR A 37 -6.41 2.42 1.10
N MET A 38 -5.34 1.90 1.71
CA MET A 38 -4.87 0.53 1.58
C MET A 38 -4.71 -0.06 2.97
N SER A 39 -5.11 -1.31 3.13
CA SER A 39 -4.83 -2.11 4.33
C SER A 39 -3.87 -3.25 4.00
N SER A 40 -3.18 -3.76 5.01
CA SER A 40 -2.15 -4.77 4.85
C SER A 40 -2.17 -5.82 5.96
N SER A 41 -1.76 -7.06 5.64
CA SER A 41 -1.51 -8.11 6.63
C SER A 41 -0.37 -9.03 6.23
N ASP A 42 0.36 -9.58 7.21
CA ASP A 42 1.45 -10.53 6.99
C ASP A 42 0.88 -11.95 6.79
N LEU A 43 1.19 -12.58 5.65
CA LEU A 43 0.81 -13.96 5.32
C LEU A 43 1.95 -14.96 5.54
N GLY A 44 3.05 -14.55 6.18
CA GLY A 44 4.25 -15.39 6.35
C GLY A 44 5.27 -15.10 5.27
N ASP A 45 5.11 -15.66 4.07
CA ASP A 45 6.05 -15.49 2.94
C ASP A 45 5.66 -14.35 1.99
N ALA A 46 4.49 -13.75 2.21
CA ALA A 46 3.95 -12.66 1.42
C ALA A 46 3.23 -11.64 2.31
N ILE A 47 2.99 -10.46 1.75
CA ILE A 47 2.16 -9.41 2.32
C ILE A 47 0.86 -9.35 1.52
N ASP A 48 -0.28 -9.37 2.20
CA ASP A 48 -1.58 -9.16 1.61
C ASP A 48 -1.89 -7.67 1.59
N LEU A 49 -2.06 -7.07 0.42
CA LEU A 49 -2.46 -5.68 0.24
C LEU A 49 -3.89 -5.60 -0.25
N ILE A 50 -4.71 -4.79 0.39
CA ILE A 50 -6.09 -4.55 -0.04
C ILE A 50 -6.26 -3.06 -0.28
N TYR A 51 -6.36 -2.68 -1.54
CA TYR A 51 -6.67 -1.32 -1.95
C TYR A 51 -8.18 -1.10 -1.87
N HIS A 52 -8.61 0.02 -1.30
CA HIS A 52 -10.02 0.37 -1.15
C HIS A 52 -10.35 1.58 -2.01
N PHE A 53 -11.40 1.44 -2.81
CA PHE A 53 -11.92 2.46 -3.70
C PHE A 53 -13.40 2.71 -3.39
N ASP A 54 -13.84 3.95 -3.55
CA ASP A 54 -15.23 4.34 -3.30
C ASP A 54 -15.80 5.08 -4.52
N LYS A 55 -17.07 4.84 -4.81
CA LYS A 55 -17.87 5.64 -5.72
C LYS A 55 -19.30 5.69 -5.20
N GLU A 56 -19.75 6.86 -4.79
CA GLU A 56 -21.15 7.07 -4.34
C GLU A 56 -21.59 6.06 -3.26
N LEU A 57 -20.73 5.79 -2.28
CA LEU A 57 -20.96 4.80 -1.21
C LEU A 57 -20.95 3.33 -1.66
N ASP A 58 -20.54 3.04 -2.91
CA ASP A 58 -20.14 1.70 -3.36
C ASP A 58 -18.63 1.51 -3.16
N ILE A 59 -18.26 0.74 -2.14
CA ILE A 59 -16.87 0.38 -1.89
C ILE A 59 -16.51 -0.86 -2.71
N ARG A 60 -15.44 -0.74 -3.49
CA ARG A 60 -14.80 -1.84 -4.21
C ARG A 60 -13.36 -1.96 -3.77
N SER A 61 -12.91 -3.20 -3.64
CA SER A 61 -11.56 -3.52 -3.20
C SER A 61 -10.81 -4.34 -4.23
N MET A 62 -9.52 -4.07 -4.29
CA MET A 62 -8.56 -4.83 -5.09
C MET A 62 -7.56 -5.45 -4.12
N ARG A 63 -7.54 -6.78 -4.08
CA ARG A 63 -6.61 -7.55 -3.25
C ARG A 63 -5.42 -7.99 -4.09
N VAL A 64 -4.21 -7.80 -3.57
CA VAL A 64 -2.95 -8.13 -4.23
C VAL A 64 -2.02 -8.79 -3.21
N VAL A 65 -1.50 -9.96 -3.54
CA VAL A 65 -0.53 -10.68 -2.69
C VAL A 65 0.87 -10.42 -3.21
N VAL A 66 1.71 -9.80 -2.39
CA VAL A 66 3.08 -9.40 -2.73
C VAL A 66 4.08 -10.30 -2.00
N PRO A 67 4.88 -11.12 -2.71
CA PRO A 67 5.94 -11.91 -2.08
C PRO A 67 6.93 -11.01 -1.32
N LYS A 68 7.38 -11.43 -0.13
CA LYS A 68 8.40 -10.67 0.62
C LYS A 68 9.70 -10.61 -0.18
N GLY A 69 10.34 -9.42 -0.20
CA GLY A 69 11.55 -9.18 -0.99
C GLY A 69 11.31 -8.91 -2.48
N SER A 70 10.05 -8.88 -2.93
CA SER A 70 9.68 -8.35 -4.24
C SER A 70 9.19 -6.90 -4.13
N ALA A 71 9.19 -6.20 -5.27
CA ALA A 71 8.64 -4.85 -5.38
C ALA A 71 7.34 -4.86 -6.19
N ILE A 72 6.48 -3.89 -5.90
CA ILE A 72 5.22 -3.65 -6.62
C ILE A 72 5.21 -2.24 -7.21
N SER A 73 4.62 -2.04 -8.38
CA SER A 73 4.50 -0.70 -8.96
C SER A 73 3.53 0.18 -8.16
N SER A 74 3.98 1.39 -7.82
CA SER A 74 3.17 2.40 -7.14
C SER A 74 1.98 2.84 -7.99
N ILE A 75 0.82 2.99 -7.34
CA ILE A 75 -0.39 3.56 -7.95
C ILE A 75 -0.40 5.09 -7.85
N THR A 76 0.63 5.72 -7.27
CA THR A 76 0.74 7.19 -7.15
C THR A 76 0.70 7.90 -8.50
N SER A 77 1.16 7.23 -9.57
CA SER A 77 1.02 7.71 -10.96
C SER A 77 -0.43 7.84 -11.43
N VAL A 78 -1.36 7.12 -10.79
CA VAL A 78 -2.80 7.16 -11.06
C VAL A 78 -3.52 8.01 -10.01
N TYR A 79 -3.25 7.76 -8.73
CA TYR A 79 -3.82 8.46 -7.58
C TYR A 79 -2.71 9.05 -6.73
N SER A 80 -2.38 10.32 -6.92
CA SER A 80 -1.26 10.96 -6.22
C SER A 80 -1.36 10.90 -4.69
N CYS A 81 -2.58 10.82 -4.14
CA CYS A 81 -2.82 10.65 -2.71
C CYS A 81 -2.35 9.29 -2.15
N ALA A 82 -2.12 8.28 -3.00
CA ALA A 82 -1.63 6.97 -2.57
C ALA A 82 -0.21 7.03 -2.00
N MET A 83 0.58 8.06 -2.36
CA MET A 83 1.97 8.23 -1.92
C MET A 83 2.16 8.10 -0.40
N LEU A 84 1.27 8.70 0.40
CA LEU A 84 1.37 8.65 1.86
C LEU A 84 1.11 7.24 2.38
N VAL A 85 0.07 6.58 1.86
CA VAL A 85 -0.32 5.24 2.28
C VAL A 85 0.70 4.19 1.81
N GLU A 86 1.27 4.35 0.62
CA GLU A 86 2.35 3.48 0.12
C GLU A 86 3.63 3.62 0.95
N ASN A 87 4.01 4.85 1.34
CA ASN A 87 5.13 5.05 2.26
C ASN A 87 4.85 4.48 3.66
N GLU A 88 3.61 4.63 4.17
CA GLU A 88 3.20 3.99 5.43
C GLU A 88 3.40 2.47 5.37
N ILE A 89 2.87 1.81 4.33
CA ILE A 89 2.97 0.36 4.18
C ILE A 89 4.40 -0.10 3.93
N LYS A 90 5.19 0.66 3.17
CA LYS A 90 6.64 0.41 3.03
C LYS A 90 7.33 0.38 4.38
N GLU A 91 7.07 1.38 5.20
CA GLU A 91 7.69 1.55 6.50
C GLU A 91 7.22 0.53 7.55
N GLN A 92 5.93 0.20 7.53
CA GLN A 92 5.27 -0.65 8.51
C GLN A 92 5.36 -2.15 8.22
N PHE A 93 5.35 -2.53 6.94
CA PHE A 93 5.28 -3.91 6.45
C PHE A 93 6.46 -4.31 5.56
N GLY A 94 7.34 -3.37 5.19
CA GLY A 94 8.54 -3.66 4.39
C GLY A 94 8.25 -3.93 2.91
N VAL A 95 7.11 -3.46 2.38
CA VAL A 95 6.78 -3.58 0.96
C VAL A 95 7.49 -2.51 0.16
N GLU A 96 8.25 -2.90 -0.86
CA GLU A 96 8.92 -1.96 -1.75
C GLU A 96 7.99 -1.52 -2.90
N PHE A 97 7.92 -0.21 -3.13
CA PHE A 97 7.10 0.38 -4.19
C PHE A 97 7.99 1.06 -5.24
N GLU A 98 7.84 0.65 -6.51
CA GLU A 98 8.53 1.28 -7.63
C GLU A 98 7.75 2.49 -8.15
N GLY A 99 8.45 3.58 -8.47
CA GLY A 99 7.82 4.77 -9.07
C GLY A 99 7.16 5.73 -8.08
N LEU A 100 7.52 5.66 -6.79
CA LEU A 100 7.17 6.69 -5.81
C LEU A 100 7.86 8.02 -6.18
N PRO A 101 7.11 9.12 -6.34
CA PRO A 101 7.71 10.45 -6.59
C PRO A 101 8.48 10.99 -5.38
N ILE A 102 8.04 10.64 -4.17
CA ILE A 102 8.69 10.97 -2.91
C ILE A 102 8.78 9.68 -2.08
N ASP A 103 10.00 9.28 -1.77
CA ASP A 103 10.29 8.18 -0.85
C ASP A 103 10.78 8.78 0.47
N PHE A 104 10.06 8.53 1.56
CA PHE A 104 10.43 8.99 2.89
C PHE A 104 11.52 8.11 3.53
N ASN A 105 11.98 7.05 2.85
CA ASN A 105 13.07 6.18 3.30
C ASN A 105 12.90 5.66 4.74
N GLY A 106 11.64 5.41 5.14
CA GLY A 106 11.30 4.93 6.48
C GLY A 106 11.37 5.97 7.60
N THR A 107 11.17 7.25 7.28
CA THR A 107 11.06 8.36 8.25
C THR A 107 9.70 9.07 8.20
N LEU A 108 8.68 8.45 7.58
CA LEU A 108 7.35 9.05 7.55
C LEU A 108 6.71 9.01 8.96
N TYR A 109 6.85 7.89 9.67
CA TYR A 109 6.28 7.70 11.01
C TYR A 109 7.26 7.18 12.06
N LEU A 110 8.31 6.45 11.67
CA LEU A 110 9.24 5.79 12.58
C LEU A 110 10.50 6.61 12.78
N ASP A 111 10.99 6.60 14.02
CA ASP A 111 12.26 7.20 14.38
C ASP A 111 13.44 6.43 13.78
N GLU A 112 14.60 7.10 13.70
CA GLU A 112 15.83 6.54 13.13
C GLU A 112 16.32 5.28 13.86
N ASP A 113 16.02 5.18 15.17
CA ASP A 113 16.39 4.04 16.01
C ASP A 113 15.56 2.78 15.72
N VAL A 114 14.48 2.88 14.95
CA VAL A 114 13.62 1.74 14.62
C VAL A 114 14.24 0.90 13.49
N GLN A 115 14.86 -0.22 13.87
CA GLN A 115 15.59 -1.12 12.97
C GLN A 115 14.73 -2.23 12.34
N ARG A 116 13.43 -2.31 12.66
CA ARG A 116 12.52 -3.36 12.18
C ARG A 116 11.14 -2.80 11.88
N THR A 117 10.50 -3.37 10.88
CA THR A 117 9.09 -3.09 10.58
C THR A 117 8.21 -3.54 11.74
N PRO A 118 7.34 -2.68 12.31
CA PRO A 118 6.56 -3.00 13.50
C PRO A 118 5.50 -4.09 13.26
N PHE A 119 4.95 -4.20 12.05
CA PHE A 119 3.83 -5.10 11.75
C PHE A 119 4.23 -6.35 10.96
N CYS A 120 5.52 -6.51 10.64
CA CYS A 120 6.06 -7.69 9.94
C CYS A 120 7.45 -8.05 10.47
N LYS A 121 7.78 -9.35 10.49
CA LYS A 121 9.14 -9.80 10.87
C LYS A 121 10.12 -9.69 9.69
N ILE A 122 10.18 -8.54 9.03
CA ILE A 122 11.17 -8.24 8.00
C ILE A 122 12.25 -7.35 8.62
N GLY A 123 13.51 -7.77 8.52
CA GLY A 123 14.64 -6.92 8.85
C GLY A 123 14.86 -5.93 7.72
N VAL A 124 14.65 -4.64 7.97
CA VAL A 124 14.93 -3.59 6.99
C VAL A 124 16.25 -2.95 7.37
N VAL A 125 17.25 -3.02 6.49
CA VAL A 125 18.50 -2.28 6.66
C VAL A 125 18.22 -0.83 6.23
N ARG A 126 18.08 0.08 7.19
CA ARG A 126 17.88 1.49 6.90
C ARG A 126 19.23 2.19 6.80
N ASN A 127 19.57 2.65 5.59
CA ASN A 127 20.74 3.49 5.38
C ASN A 127 20.34 4.95 5.59
N PHE A 128 20.56 5.45 6.80
CA PHE A 128 20.45 6.88 7.06
C PHE A 128 21.69 7.58 6.46
N PRO A 129 21.52 8.63 5.64
CA PRO A 129 22.63 9.50 5.31
C PRO A 129 23.15 10.09 6.62
N LYS A 130 24.43 9.89 6.94
CA LYS A 130 25.03 10.49 8.14
C LYS A 130 24.79 11.99 8.10
N ALA A 131 24.15 12.52 9.14
CA ALA A 131 24.03 13.96 9.32
C ALA A 131 25.44 14.57 9.21
N GLN A 132 25.60 15.50 8.28
CA GLN A 132 26.86 16.21 8.12
C GLN A 132 26.94 17.19 9.29
N GLU A 133 27.81 16.91 10.27
CA GLU A 133 28.08 17.80 11.40
C GLU A 133 28.47 19.18 10.84
N ALA A 134 27.71 20.21 11.23
CA ALA A 134 27.95 21.61 10.90
C ALA A 134 28.84 22.29 11.94
#